data_AF-R6IJR6-F1
#
_entry.id   AF-R6IJR6-F1
#
_cell.length_a   1.000
_cell.length_b   1.000
_cell.length_c   1.000
_cell.angle_alpha   90.00
_cell.angle_beta   90.00
_cell.angle_gamma   90.00
#
_symmetry.space_group_name_H-M   'P 1'
#
loop_
_entity.id
_entity.type
_entity.pdbx_description
1 polymer ?
#
loop_
_entity_poly.entity_id
_entity_poly.type
_entity_poly.pdbx_seq_one_letter_code
_entity_poly.pdbx_strand_id
1 'polypeptide(L)'
;MDFLQTILTIIISLISGFAGTIYLENKRKIVRKKKLSNYLILLYSEISDHNFWIRKLYSNAGTFKICSKLLLESSIKEWSNSKYFLAENLNSNDLQVILNHYRNIDGFKRAFANEPDFFLTKPEMEIFVADTQAALEIIGKDPSVKQFVQSITEKEAKKE
;
A
#
# COMPACT_ATOMS: atom_id res chain seq x y z
N MET A 1 -40.66 -38.56 -23.99
CA MET A 1 -39.43 -38.04 -23.35
C MET A 1 -39.34 -38.72 -22.00
N ASP A 2 -38.30 -39.51 -21.76
CA ASP A 2 -38.20 -40.29 -20.52
C ASP A 2 -37.96 -39.37 -19.32
N PHE A 3 -38.76 -39.56 -18.27
CA PHE A 3 -38.66 -38.81 -17.01
C PHE A 3 -37.23 -38.80 -16.43
N LEU A 4 -36.51 -39.91 -16.61
CA LEU A 4 -35.12 -40.09 -16.18
C LEU A 4 -34.15 -39.22 -16.98
N GLN A 5 -34.41 -39.00 -18.27
CA GLN A 5 -33.63 -38.13 -19.15
C GLN A 5 -33.84 -36.66 -18.79
N THR A 6 -35.07 -36.25 -18.46
CA THR A 6 -35.38 -34.90 -18.00
C THR A 6 -34.69 -34.57 -16.68
N ILE A 7 -34.71 -35.49 -15.70
CA ILE A 7 -34.00 -35.33 -14.43
C ILE A 7 -32.49 -35.18 -14.66
N LEU A 8 -31.92 -36.01 -15.54
CA LEU A 8 -30.49 -35.95 -15.87
C LEU A 8 -30.12 -34.58 -16.49
N THR A 9 -30.93 -34.07 -17.42
CA THR A 9 -30.70 -32.75 -18.03
C THR A 9 -30.77 -31.62 -17.01
N ILE A 10 -31.71 -31.67 -16.06
CA ILE A 10 -31.82 -30.67 -14.98
C ILE A 10 -30.57 -30.70 -14.10
N ILE A 11 -30.11 -31.89 -13.70
CA ILE A 11 -28.91 -32.04 -12.87
C ILE A 11 -27.67 -31.50 -13.60
N ILE A 12 -27.48 -31.86 -14.88
CA ILE A 12 -26.35 -31.36 -15.69
C ILE A 12 -26.42 -29.83 -15.84
N SER A 13 -27.62 -29.26 -16.06
CA SER A 13 -27.80 -27.81 -16.18
C SER A 13 -27.48 -27.08 -14.86
N LEU A 14 -27.83 -27.64 -13.72
CA LEU A 14 -27.53 -27.07 -12.40
C LEU A 14 -26.03 -27.13 -12.10
N ILE A 15 -25.38 -28.28 -12.35
CA ILE A 15 -23.94 -28.46 -12.13
C ILE A 15 -23.12 -27.54 -13.04
N SER A 16 -23.50 -27.42 -14.32
CA SER A 16 -22.82 -26.53 -15.27
C SER A 16 -23.01 -25.06 -14.92
N GLY A 17 -24.20 -24.65 -14.49
CA GLY A 17 -24.45 -23.30 -13.97
C GLY A 17 -23.59 -22.98 -12.75
N PHE A 18 -23.52 -23.89 -11.79
CA PHE A 18 -22.73 -23.75 -10.57
C PHE A 18 -21.20 -23.72 -10.85
N ALA A 19 -20.73 -24.57 -11.76
CA ALA A 19 -19.34 -24.54 -12.21
C ALA A 19 -18.99 -23.20 -12.88
N GLY A 20 -19.90 -22.67 -13.70
CA GLY A 20 -19.76 -21.36 -14.32
C GLY A 20 -19.66 -20.22 -13.31
N THR A 21 -20.50 -20.22 -12.26
CA THR A 21 -20.45 -19.18 -11.21
C THR A 21 -19.15 -19.24 -10.42
N ILE A 22 -18.69 -20.43 -10.03
CA ILE A 22 -17.42 -20.62 -9.32
C ILE A 22 -16.24 -20.12 -10.18
N TYR A 23 -16.24 -20.47 -11.46
CA TYR A 23 -15.18 -20.05 -12.38
C TYR A 23 -15.08 -18.52 -12.49
N LEU A 24 -16.22 -17.84 -12.66
CA LEU A 24 -16.28 -16.38 -12.75
C LEU A 24 -15.84 -15.73 -11.43
N GLU A 25 -16.25 -16.28 -10.29
CA GLU A 25 -15.84 -15.79 -8.97
C GLU A 25 -14.34 -15.92 -8.77
N ASN A 26 -13.75 -17.06 -9.11
CA ASN A 26 -12.31 -17.29 -9.05
C ASN A 26 -11.54 -16.32 -9.95
N LYS A 27 -11.99 -16.10 -11.19
CA LYS A 27 -11.39 -15.10 -12.08
C LYS A 27 -11.44 -13.70 -11.47
N ARG A 28 -12.57 -13.29 -10.88
CA ARG A 28 -12.71 -12.00 -10.20
C ARG A 28 -11.74 -11.87 -9.03
N LYS A 29 -11.61 -12.92 -8.19
CA LYS A 29 -10.65 -12.96 -7.06
C LYS A 29 -9.21 -12.78 -7.53
N ILE A 30 -8.81 -13.46 -8.61
CA ILE A 30 -7.46 -13.34 -9.18
C ILE A 30 -7.18 -11.91 -9.65
N VAL A 31 -8.11 -11.32 -10.44
CA VAL A 31 -7.97 -9.94 -10.93
C VAL A 31 -7.91 -8.95 -9.77
N ARG A 32 -8.78 -9.12 -8.76
CA ARG A 32 -8.81 -8.28 -7.57
C ARG A 32 -7.50 -8.36 -6.77
N LYS A 33 -6.97 -9.57 -6.58
CA LYS A 33 -5.68 -9.80 -5.91
C LYS A 33 -4.54 -9.12 -6.66
N LYS A 34 -4.45 -9.31 -7.99
CA LYS A 34 -3.44 -8.64 -8.82
C LYS A 34 -3.53 -7.11 -8.72
N LYS A 35 -4.75 -6.56 -8.76
CA LYS A 35 -4.98 -5.13 -8.61
C LYS A 35 -4.56 -4.61 -7.24
N LEU A 36 -4.86 -5.36 -6.18
CA LEU A 36 -4.39 -5.06 -4.82
C LEU A 36 -2.87 -5.02 -4.75
N SER A 37 -2.18 -6.06 -5.20
CA SER A 37 -0.72 -6.12 -5.19
C SER A 37 -0.09 -4.95 -5.96
N ASN A 38 -0.67 -4.53 -7.10
CA ASN A 38 -0.20 -3.36 -7.84
C ASN A 38 -0.34 -2.06 -7.02
N TYR A 39 -1.47 -1.84 -6.36
CA TYR A 39 -1.61 -0.66 -5.48
C TYR A 39 -0.63 -0.71 -4.32
N LEU A 40 -0.43 -1.88 -3.72
CA LEU A 40 0.52 -2.05 -2.61
C LEU A 40 1.96 -1.76 -3.05
N ILE A 41 2.37 -2.13 -4.27
CA ILE A 41 3.68 -1.75 -4.82
C ILE A 41 3.81 -0.22 -4.96
N LEU A 42 2.81 0.46 -5.50
CA LEU A 42 2.83 1.92 -5.67
C LEU A 42 2.88 2.64 -4.32
N LEU A 43 2.08 2.18 -3.36
CA LEU A 43 2.09 2.71 -1.99
C LEU A 43 3.42 2.45 -1.30
N TYR A 44 4.02 1.26 -1.50
CA TYR A 44 5.33 0.97 -0.94
C TYR A 44 6.35 2.02 -1.38
N SER A 45 6.39 2.37 -2.67
CA SER A 45 7.28 3.42 -3.19
C SER A 45 7.01 4.78 -2.53
N GLU A 46 5.75 5.22 -2.49
CA GLU A 46 5.36 6.51 -1.90
C GLU A 46 5.70 6.59 -0.40
N ILE A 47 5.45 5.53 0.36
CA ILE A 47 5.75 5.45 1.80
C ILE A 47 7.27 5.32 2.04
N SER A 48 7.99 4.61 1.17
CA SER A 48 9.44 4.48 1.26
C SER A 48 10.14 5.84 1.10
N ASP A 49 9.66 6.67 0.18
CA ASP A 49 10.16 8.03 0.01
C ASP A 49 9.92 8.89 1.26
N HIS A 50 8.70 8.82 1.82
CA HIS A 50 8.40 9.46 3.11
C HIS A 50 9.36 9.01 4.22
N ASN A 51 9.59 7.70 4.35
CA ASN A 51 10.51 7.14 5.34
C ASN A 51 11.92 7.70 5.17
N PHE A 52 12.41 7.73 3.93
CA PHE A 52 13.74 8.22 3.62
C PHE A 52 13.91 9.69 4.06
N TRP A 53 12.97 10.56 3.70
CA TRP A 53 13.05 11.98 4.07
C TRP A 53 12.90 12.20 5.58
N ILE A 54 11.99 11.49 6.25
CA ILE A 54 11.82 11.57 7.70
C ILE A 54 13.10 11.14 8.43
N ARG A 55 13.74 10.05 8.00
CA ARG A 55 15.00 9.59 8.62
C ARG A 55 16.17 10.54 8.36
N LYS A 56 16.16 11.27 7.24
CA LYS A 56 17.26 12.16 6.84
C LYS A 56 17.09 13.60 7.31
N LEU A 57 15.87 14.00 7.68
CA LEU A 57 15.50 15.35 8.13
C LEU A 57 16.54 15.99 9.06
N TYR A 58 17.06 15.27 10.05
CA TYR A 58 17.99 15.82 11.05
C TYR A 58 19.46 15.44 10.85
N SER A 59 19.85 14.94 9.68
CA SER A 59 21.25 14.54 9.43
C SER A 59 22.20 15.74 9.45
N ASN A 60 21.77 16.89 8.94
CA ASN A 60 22.43 18.19 9.06
C ASN A 60 21.46 19.31 8.64
N ALA A 61 21.83 20.57 8.87
CA ALA A 61 20.96 21.73 8.57
C ALA A 61 20.60 21.87 7.08
N GLY A 62 21.50 21.52 6.16
CA GLY A 62 21.22 21.55 4.72
C GLY A 62 20.22 20.46 4.31
N THR A 63 20.41 19.25 4.84
CA THR A 63 19.50 18.12 4.61
C THR A 63 18.12 18.38 5.19
N PHE A 64 18.01 19.05 6.35
CA PHE A 64 16.73 19.45 6.92
C PHE A 64 15.90 20.25 5.91
N LYS A 65 16.46 21.34 5.38
CA LYS A 65 15.76 22.19 4.43
C LYS A 65 15.31 21.44 3.17
N ILE A 66 16.16 20.56 2.65
CA ILE A 66 15.87 19.76 1.45
C ILE A 66 14.77 18.73 1.75
N CYS A 67 14.90 17.95 2.82
CA CYS A 67 13.95 16.90 3.18
C CYS A 67 12.60 17.48 3.59
N SER A 68 12.55 18.59 4.36
CA SER A 68 11.30 19.27 4.69
C SER A 68 10.58 19.74 3.42
N LYS A 69 11.32 20.32 2.47
CA LYS A 69 10.76 20.74 1.17
C LYS A 69 10.23 19.54 0.37
N LEU A 70 11.02 18.48 0.23
CA LEU A 70 10.61 17.28 -0.52
C LEU A 70 9.41 16.59 0.12
N LEU A 71 9.37 16.52 1.45
CA LEU A 71 8.22 15.97 2.17
C LEU A 71 6.98 16.86 2.00
N LEU A 72 7.13 18.19 2.03
CA LEU A 72 6.02 19.12 1.80
C LEU A 72 5.46 18.99 0.38
N GLU A 73 6.34 18.90 -0.62
CA GLU A 73 6.00 18.77 -2.04
C GLU A 73 5.61 17.34 -2.45
N SER A 74 5.80 16.35 -1.56
CA SER A 74 5.52 14.96 -1.91
C SER A 74 4.06 14.77 -2.28
N SER A 75 3.81 13.90 -3.25
CA SER A 75 2.46 13.54 -3.62
C SER A 75 1.89 12.52 -2.62
N ILE A 76 0.58 12.57 -2.38
CA ILE A 76 -0.20 11.47 -1.74
C ILE A 76 -1.25 10.92 -2.72
N LYS A 77 -0.94 10.99 -4.01
CA LYS A 77 -1.85 10.61 -5.09
C LYS A 77 -2.11 9.12 -5.09
N GLU A 78 -1.09 8.29 -4.80
CA GLU A 78 -1.28 6.84 -4.78
C GLU A 78 -2.22 6.43 -3.65
N TRP A 79 -2.05 7.02 -2.46
CA TRP A 79 -3.02 6.92 -1.38
C TRP A 79 -4.42 7.38 -1.78
N SER A 80 -4.53 8.59 -2.33
CA SER A 80 -5.83 9.18 -2.67
C SER A 80 -6.62 8.34 -3.67
N ASN A 81 -5.92 7.73 -4.63
CA ASN A 81 -6.51 6.89 -5.67
C ASN A 81 -6.88 5.48 -5.17
N SER A 82 -6.25 5.00 -4.11
CA SER A 82 -6.35 3.60 -3.68
C SER A 82 -7.12 3.41 -2.36
N LYS A 83 -7.23 4.41 -1.49
CA LYS A 83 -7.73 4.28 -0.11
C LYS A 83 -9.07 3.54 0.03
N TYR A 84 -10.05 3.79 -0.84
CA TYR A 84 -11.35 3.10 -0.78
C TYR A 84 -11.25 1.66 -1.27
N PHE A 85 -10.45 1.42 -2.31
CA PHE A 85 -10.17 0.06 -2.75
C PHE A 85 -9.43 -0.73 -1.65
N LEU A 86 -8.46 -0.13 -0.97
CA LEU A 86 -7.79 -0.77 0.17
C LEU A 86 -8.76 -1.10 1.29
N ALA A 87 -9.70 -0.19 1.60
CA ALA A 87 -10.71 -0.41 2.64
C ALA A 87 -11.61 -1.61 2.36
N GLU A 88 -11.84 -1.96 1.10
CA GLU A 88 -12.59 -3.16 0.71
C GLU A 88 -11.78 -4.45 0.72
N ASN A 89 -10.44 -4.36 0.73
CA ASN A 89 -9.56 -5.48 0.40
C ASN A 89 -8.54 -5.82 1.51
N LEU A 90 -8.31 -4.91 2.46
CA LEU A 90 -7.48 -5.13 3.63
C LEU A 90 -8.36 -5.38 4.86
N ASN A 91 -7.82 -6.10 5.84
CA ASN A 91 -8.45 -6.14 7.16
C ASN A 91 -8.29 -4.78 7.86
N SER A 92 -9.16 -4.50 8.82
CA SER A 92 -9.21 -3.21 9.51
C SER A 92 -7.90 -2.82 10.20
N ASN A 93 -7.18 -3.80 10.78
CA ASN A 93 -5.93 -3.53 11.49
C ASN A 93 -4.83 -3.07 10.52
N ASP A 94 -4.63 -3.82 9.43
CA ASP A 94 -3.65 -3.47 8.40
C ASP A 94 -4.00 -2.11 7.73
N LEU A 95 -5.29 -1.87 7.45
CA LEU A 95 -5.77 -0.59 6.91
C LEU A 95 -5.49 0.56 7.88
N GLN A 96 -5.73 0.37 9.19
CA GLN A 96 -5.56 1.41 10.20
C GLN A 96 -4.10 1.87 10.27
N VAL A 97 -3.14 0.95 10.19
CA VAL A 97 -1.71 1.30 10.19
C VAL A 97 -1.37 2.19 8.98
N ILE A 98 -1.81 1.81 7.78
CA ILE A 98 -1.57 2.61 6.56
C ILE A 98 -2.27 3.98 6.66
N LEU A 99 -3.51 4.00 7.16
CA LEU A 99 -4.27 5.25 7.34
C LEU A 99 -3.57 6.19 8.32
N ASN A 100 -3.07 5.68 9.44
CA ASN A 100 -2.36 6.47 10.45
C ASN A 100 -1.11 7.11 9.86
N HIS A 101 -0.32 6.36 9.08
CA HIS A 101 0.82 6.91 8.35
C HIS A 101 0.41 8.12 7.49
N TYR A 102 -0.62 7.99 6.65
CA TYR A 102 -1.04 9.10 5.78
C TYR A 102 -1.63 10.29 6.55
N ARG A 103 -2.30 10.06 7.67
CA ARG A 103 -2.75 11.14 8.56
C ARG A 103 -1.56 11.90 9.17
N ASN A 104 -0.50 11.18 9.54
CA ASN A 104 0.71 11.77 10.09
C ASN A 104 1.46 12.58 9.03
N ILE A 105 1.62 12.06 7.81
CA ILE A 105 2.22 12.79 6.69
C ILE A 105 1.45 14.08 6.39
N ASP A 106 0.11 14.03 6.40
CA ASP A 106 -0.73 15.20 6.24
C ASP A 106 -0.57 16.22 7.39
N GLY A 107 -0.42 15.74 8.63
CA GLY A 107 -0.06 16.56 9.79
C GLY A 107 1.29 17.27 9.62
N PHE A 108 2.32 16.53 9.21
CA PHE A 108 3.65 17.05 8.91
C PHE A 108 3.63 18.14 7.85
N LYS A 109 2.93 17.90 6.74
CA LYS A 109 2.82 18.85 5.65
C LYS A 109 2.20 20.16 6.13
N ARG A 110 1.13 20.08 6.93
CA ARG A 110 0.54 21.28 7.55
C ARG A 110 1.50 22.00 8.48
N ALA A 111 2.25 21.27 9.31
CA ALA A 111 3.23 21.88 10.21
C ALA A 111 4.30 22.64 9.41
N PHE A 112 4.94 22.00 8.42
CA PHE A 112 5.96 22.66 7.60
C PHE A 112 5.42 23.79 6.71
N ALA A 113 4.15 23.73 6.28
CA ALA A 113 3.53 24.81 5.52
C ALA A 113 3.31 26.08 6.36
N ASN A 114 2.93 25.92 7.63
CA ASN A 114 2.64 27.03 8.53
C ASN A 114 3.90 27.54 9.25
N GLU A 115 4.83 26.63 9.55
CA GLU A 115 6.06 26.88 10.28
C GLU A 115 7.22 26.20 9.52
N PRO A 116 7.83 26.89 8.53
CA PRO A 116 8.90 26.31 7.71
C PRO A 116 10.14 25.87 8.51
N ASP A 117 10.34 26.47 9.68
CA ASP A 117 11.40 26.15 10.64
C ASP A 117 10.90 25.24 11.78
N PHE A 118 9.77 24.55 11.59
CA PHE A 118 9.24 23.61 12.57
C PHE A 118 10.21 22.45 12.79
N PHE A 119 10.69 22.28 14.03
CA PHE A 119 11.53 21.16 14.41
C PHE A 119 10.79 20.24 15.38
N LEU A 120 10.55 19.00 14.95
CA LEU A 120 10.27 17.90 15.85
C LEU A 120 11.42 17.67 16.83
N THR A 121 11.04 17.28 18.04
CA THR A 121 11.93 16.65 19.00
C THR A 121 12.35 15.26 18.50
N LYS A 122 13.46 14.74 19.03
CA LYS A 122 13.95 13.40 18.68
C LYS A 122 12.89 12.30 18.95
N PRO A 123 12.19 12.27 20.11
CA PRO A 123 11.14 11.28 20.35
C PRO A 123 9.99 11.35 19.35
N GLU A 124 9.55 12.55 18.97
CA GLU A 124 8.48 12.70 17.98
C GLU A 124 8.92 12.16 16.61
N MET A 125 10.15 12.48 16.18
CA MET A 125 10.70 11.93 14.94
C MET A 125 10.75 10.39 14.96
N GLU A 126 11.17 9.80 16.07
CA GLU A 126 11.24 8.33 16.22
C GLU A 126 9.85 7.68 16.12
N ILE A 127 8.80 8.31 16.66
CA ILE A 127 7.41 7.86 16.50
C ILE A 127 7.03 7.83 15.01
N PHE A 128 7.33 8.88 14.26
CA PHE A 128 6.99 8.93 12.84
C PHE A 128 7.76 7.95 11.98
N VAL A 129 9.04 7.72 12.29
CA VAL A 129 9.83 6.67 11.64
C VAL A 129 9.22 5.30 11.93
N ALA A 130 8.86 5.02 13.18
CA ALA A 130 8.23 3.77 13.57
C ALA A 130 6.88 3.56 12.85
N ASP A 131 6.04 4.60 12.80
CA ASP A 131 4.75 4.55 12.08
C ASP A 131 4.93 4.27 10.59
N THR A 132 5.92 4.91 9.97
CA THR A 132 6.24 4.70 8.55
C THR A 132 6.76 3.28 8.30
N GLN A 133 7.64 2.79 9.19
CA GLN A 133 8.17 1.42 9.12
C GLN A 133 7.05 0.39 9.28
N ALA A 134 6.14 0.58 10.23
CA ALA A 134 5.00 -0.29 10.43
C ALA A 134 4.14 -0.37 9.16
N ALA A 135 3.86 0.77 8.50
CA ALA A 135 3.12 0.77 7.24
C ALA A 135 3.86 0.00 6.12
N LEU A 136 5.18 0.17 6.01
CA LEU A 136 6.00 -0.58 5.05
C LEU A 136 5.99 -2.08 5.35
N GLU A 137 6.02 -2.49 6.62
CA GLU A 137 5.92 -3.89 7.03
C GLU A 137 4.57 -4.51 6.65
N ILE A 138 3.46 -3.80 6.89
CA ILE A 138 2.12 -4.23 6.49
C ILE A 138 2.05 -4.47 4.98
N ILE A 139 2.49 -3.48 4.19
CA ILE A 139 2.47 -3.55 2.72
C ILE A 139 3.43 -4.65 2.23
N GLY A 140 4.59 -4.77 2.89
CA GLY A 140 5.61 -5.79 2.63
C GLY A 140 5.17 -7.22 2.95
N LYS A 141 4.00 -7.46 3.57
CA LYS A 141 3.44 -8.81 3.68
C LYS A 141 3.05 -9.39 2.32
N ASP A 142 2.68 -8.54 1.35
CA ASP A 142 2.30 -8.98 0.00
C ASP A 142 3.51 -9.55 -0.77
N PRO A 143 3.40 -10.76 -1.34
CA PRO A 143 4.52 -11.39 -2.04
C PRO A 143 5.05 -10.60 -3.24
N SER A 144 4.19 -9.89 -3.97
CA SER A 144 4.62 -9.10 -5.13
C SER A 144 5.37 -7.84 -4.69
N VAL A 145 5.00 -7.25 -3.55
CA VAL A 145 5.79 -6.17 -2.94
C VAL A 145 7.17 -6.70 -2.53
N LYS A 146 7.26 -7.86 -1.86
CA LYS A 146 8.56 -8.45 -1.49
C LYS A 146 9.48 -8.65 -2.70
N GLN A 147 8.93 -9.20 -3.78
CA GLN A 147 9.67 -9.40 -5.04
C GLN A 147 10.11 -8.08 -5.65
N PHE A 148 9.24 -7.07 -5.63
CA PHE A 148 9.58 -5.73 -6.11
C PHE A 148 10.74 -5.13 -5.32
N VAL A 149 10.69 -5.16 -3.98
CA VAL A 149 11.76 -4.65 -3.12
C VAL A 149 13.07 -5.36 -3.39
N GLN A 150 13.05 -6.69 -3.43
CA GLN A 150 14.24 -7.50 -3.74
C GLN A 150 14.85 -7.11 -5.10
N SER A 151 14.01 -6.92 -6.13
CA SER A 151 14.50 -6.54 -7.46
C SER A 151 15.19 -5.18 -7.51
N ILE A 152 14.78 -4.24 -6.65
CA ILE A 152 15.42 -2.93 -6.52
C ILE A 152 16.75 -3.08 -5.79
N THR A 153 16.76 -3.76 -4.65
CA THR A 153 17.98 -3.97 -3.84
C THR A 153 19.08 -4.69 -4.63
N GLU A 154 18.74 -5.73 -5.38
CA GLU A 154 19.69 -6.43 -6.25
C GLU A 154 20.26 -5.55 -7.36
N LYS A 155 19.45 -4.61 -7.88
CA LYS A 155 19.88 -3.66 -8.91
C LYS A 155 20.81 -2.59 -8.36
N GLU A 156 20.60 -2.16 -7.13
CA GLU A 156 21.47 -1.20 -6.44
C GLU A 156 22.82 -1.84 -6.08
N ALA A 157 22.82 -3.06 -5.54
CA ALA A 157 24.04 -3.79 -5.19
C ALA A 157 24.96 -4.10 -6.40
N LYS A 158 24.42 -4.12 -7.62
CA LYS A 158 25.19 -4.32 -8.86
C LYS A 158 25.80 -3.04 -9.44
N LYS A 159 25.41 -1.88 -8.90
CA LYS A 159 25.90 -0.56 -9.33
C LYS A 159 27.01 0.00 -8.44
N GLU A 160 27.23 -0.62 -7.28
CA GLU A 160 28.37 -0.40 -6.38
C GLU A 160 29.55 -1.28 -6.79
#